data_AF-A0A3M1Z4I4-F1
#
_entry.id   AF-A0A3M1Z4I4-F1
#
_cell.length_a   1.000
_cell.length_b   1.000
_cell.length_c   1.000
_cell.angle_alpha   90.00
_cell.angle_beta   90.00
_cell.angle_gamma   90.00
#
_symmetry.space_group_name_H-M   'P 1'
#
loop_
_entity.id
_entity.type
_entity.pdbx_description
1 polymer ?
#
loop_
_entity_poly.entity_id
_entity_poly.type
_entity_poly.pdbx_seq_one_letter_code
_entity_poly.pdbx_strand_id
1 'polypeptide(L)'
;MSNQPDVTVRLDDRIRLMAAALAATDYPERAQERKRHGTHAHARATTKRLKDYKQHPAIVGLQSLLDQNAPVEAMYTLIMHCSWPDMKIKALPRWAPPGWNQHLRDFYEDANLAQWWQDEQLVWERALTECQQVFETVHFTEFLRPFVGDIKERFVFSPNLAYPTDHEIGIRVGQELFAITPPPLAWGDSPPWPYNEETMVTHSYRAALTQYGRLLLIAYLKANATKVAEVSQKELPVSDQFKAAHPSWEDQFVTLFVAAAVALYLEEYVSEAEAKAYMLLERKARGMTILPGTVSVLQRYLQEYGKKYQSFVDFLPVFPKQLRVAKRIVML
;
A
#
# COMPACT_ATOMS: atom_id res chain seq x y z
N MET A 1 4.27 -10.02 27.57
CA MET A 1 4.09 -9.63 26.16
C MET A 1 5.04 -8.48 25.93
N SER A 2 5.90 -8.54 24.90
CA SER A 2 6.88 -7.48 24.65
C SER A 2 6.14 -6.20 24.22
N ASN A 3 6.38 -5.09 24.91
CA ASN A 3 5.88 -3.73 24.60
C ASN A 3 6.47 -3.15 23.29
N GLN A 4 6.78 -3.98 22.29
CA GLN A 4 7.21 -3.46 20.99
C GLN A 4 5.99 -3.20 20.11
N PRO A 5 5.89 -2.01 19.48
CA PRO A 5 4.81 -1.72 18.55
C PRO A 5 4.89 -2.69 17.36
N ASP A 6 3.72 -3.09 16.85
CA ASP A 6 3.59 -4.02 15.72
C ASP A 6 4.28 -3.50 14.44
N VAL A 7 4.41 -2.18 14.33
CA VAL A 7 4.94 -1.50 13.13
C VAL A 7 6.20 -0.73 13.48
N THR A 8 7.28 -1.02 12.74
CA THR A 8 8.49 -0.21 12.76
C THR A 8 8.37 0.93 11.75
N VAL A 9 8.42 2.17 12.21
CA VAL A 9 8.44 3.35 11.32
C VAL A 9 9.88 3.77 11.05
N ARG A 10 10.29 3.85 9.78
CA ARG A 10 11.62 4.32 9.41
C ARG A 10 11.69 4.92 8.01
N LEU A 11 12.71 5.74 7.79
CA LEU A 11 13.12 6.21 6.46
C LEU A 11 14.11 5.23 5.84
N ASP A 12 14.10 5.14 4.51
CA ASP A 12 15.09 4.38 3.74
C ASP A 12 15.52 5.18 2.50
N ASP A 13 16.83 5.35 2.32
CA ASP A 13 17.37 6.17 1.24
C ASP A 13 17.15 5.57 -0.14
N ARG A 14 16.98 4.26 -0.23
CA ARG A 14 16.61 3.58 -1.47
C ARG A 14 15.19 3.98 -1.90
N ILE A 15 14.29 4.12 -0.93
CA ILE A 15 12.92 4.62 -1.16
C ILE A 15 12.97 6.08 -1.61
N ARG A 16 13.77 6.91 -0.92
CA ARG A 16 13.96 8.33 -1.30
C ARG A 16 14.56 8.48 -2.70
N LEU A 17 15.52 7.65 -3.07
CA LEU A 17 16.14 7.64 -4.41
C LEU A 17 15.11 7.30 -5.50
N MET A 18 14.32 6.24 -5.31
CA MET A 18 13.28 5.88 -6.30
C MET A 18 12.22 6.97 -6.43
N ALA A 19 11.80 7.56 -5.30
CA ALA A 19 10.84 8.65 -5.29
C ALA A 19 11.37 9.90 -6.03
N ALA A 20 12.66 10.20 -5.87
CA ALA A 20 13.34 11.27 -6.61
C ALA A 20 13.48 10.95 -8.10
N ALA A 21 13.82 9.71 -8.46
CA ALA A 21 13.89 9.27 -9.85
C ALA A 21 12.53 9.39 -10.55
N LEU A 22 11.43 8.97 -9.90
CA LEU A 22 10.08 9.18 -10.41
C LEU A 22 9.76 10.67 -10.62
N ALA A 23 10.20 11.54 -9.71
CA ALA A 23 10.00 12.99 -9.82
C ALA A 23 10.65 13.62 -11.07
N ALA A 24 11.63 12.94 -11.68
CA ALA A 24 12.34 13.37 -12.89
C ALA A 24 11.76 12.78 -14.19
N THR A 25 10.76 11.88 -14.10
CA THR A 25 10.04 11.30 -15.25
C THR A 25 8.75 12.09 -15.56
N ASP A 26 7.89 11.56 -16.44
CA ASP A 26 6.52 12.04 -16.63
C ASP A 26 5.50 11.54 -15.57
N TYR A 27 5.99 10.79 -14.57
CA TYR A 27 5.16 10.26 -13.50
C TYR A 27 4.38 11.34 -12.72
N PRO A 28 4.96 12.51 -12.39
CA PRO A 28 4.23 13.59 -11.72
C PRO A 28 2.97 14.02 -12.47
N GLU A 29 3.05 14.16 -13.79
CA GLU A 29 1.93 14.52 -14.66
C GLU A 29 0.90 13.39 -14.68
N ARG A 30 1.33 12.14 -14.88
CA ARG A 30 0.44 10.97 -14.84
C ARG A 30 -0.30 10.83 -13.51
N ALA A 31 0.35 11.13 -12.39
CA ALA A 31 -0.27 11.09 -11.07
C ALA A 31 -1.40 12.14 -10.93
N GLN A 32 -1.20 13.35 -11.47
CA GLN A 32 -2.22 14.39 -11.48
C GLN A 32 -3.39 14.08 -12.43
N GLU A 33 -3.10 13.41 -13.56
CA GLU A 33 -4.14 12.92 -14.48
C GLU A 33 -5.02 11.83 -13.85
N ARG A 34 -4.41 10.90 -13.10
CA ARG A 34 -5.16 9.86 -12.37
C ARG A 34 -6.04 10.46 -11.27
N LYS A 35 -5.50 11.41 -10.52
CA LYS A 35 -6.19 12.06 -9.40
C LYS A 35 -5.59 13.42 -9.17
N ARG A 36 -6.32 14.50 -9.47
CA ARG A 36 -5.86 15.85 -9.18
C ARG A 36 -5.83 16.10 -7.67
N HIS A 37 -4.70 16.58 -7.15
CA HIS A 37 -4.49 16.84 -5.73
C HIS A 37 -3.33 17.81 -5.49
N GLY A 38 -3.37 18.54 -4.37
CA GLY A 38 -2.21 19.31 -3.90
C GLY A 38 -1.04 18.40 -3.55
N THR A 39 0.12 18.63 -4.16
CA THR A 39 1.34 17.87 -3.86
C THR A 39 2.05 18.39 -2.62
N HIS A 40 2.89 17.57 -1.99
CA HIS A 40 3.72 18.04 -0.90
C HIS A 40 4.80 19.02 -1.41
N ALA A 41 5.21 19.98 -0.56
CA ALA A 41 6.22 20.99 -0.94
C ALA A 41 7.56 20.34 -1.35
N HIS A 42 7.99 19.33 -0.60
CA HIS A 42 9.19 18.55 -0.90
C HIS A 42 9.13 17.87 -2.28
N ALA A 43 7.98 17.30 -2.66
CA ALA A 43 7.78 16.67 -3.97
C ALA A 43 7.98 17.70 -5.10
N ARG A 44 7.36 18.89 -4.99
CA ARG A 44 7.53 19.97 -5.98
C ARG A 44 8.97 20.48 -6.07
N ALA A 45 9.61 20.67 -4.92
CA ALA A 45 11.00 21.10 -4.87
C ALA A 45 11.92 20.07 -5.54
N THR A 46 11.66 18.78 -5.31
CA THR A 46 12.39 17.67 -5.93
C THR A 46 12.21 17.66 -7.46
N THR A 47 10.98 17.77 -7.99
CA THR A 47 10.75 17.89 -9.44
C THR A 47 11.45 19.11 -10.04
N LYS A 48 11.37 20.28 -9.37
CA LYS A 48 12.04 21.50 -9.84
C LYS A 48 13.56 21.34 -9.89
N ARG A 49 14.15 20.70 -8.88
CA ARG A 49 15.59 20.43 -8.80
C ARG A 49 16.05 19.49 -9.92
N LEU A 50 15.25 18.48 -10.22
CA LEU A 50 15.62 17.40 -11.14
C LEU A 50 15.17 17.63 -12.59
N LYS A 51 14.63 18.82 -12.90
CA LYS A 51 14.08 19.14 -14.23
C LYS A 51 15.06 18.89 -15.40
N ASP A 52 16.36 19.06 -15.15
CA ASP A 52 17.42 18.97 -16.17
C ASP A 52 17.96 17.53 -16.32
N TYR A 53 17.51 16.59 -15.48
CA TYR A 53 17.97 15.19 -15.46
C TYR A 53 17.11 14.25 -16.32
N LYS A 54 16.15 14.77 -17.09
CA LYS A 54 15.25 13.95 -17.92
C LYS A 54 15.99 13.03 -18.91
N GLN A 55 17.18 13.44 -19.35
CA GLN A 55 18.02 12.68 -20.28
C GLN A 55 19.04 11.76 -19.59
N HIS A 56 19.10 11.76 -18.26
CA HIS A 56 20.01 10.90 -17.52
C HIS A 56 19.67 9.42 -17.76
N PRO A 57 20.65 8.51 -18.01
CA PRO A 57 20.39 7.11 -18.34
C PRO A 57 19.47 6.37 -17.36
N ALA A 58 19.57 6.69 -16.06
CA ALA A 58 18.67 6.15 -15.03
C ALA A 58 17.21 6.53 -15.26
N ILE A 59 16.96 7.79 -15.62
CA ILE A 59 15.63 8.37 -15.78
C ILE A 59 15.02 7.92 -17.11
N VAL A 60 15.81 7.87 -18.18
CA VAL A 60 15.38 7.29 -19.47
C VAL A 60 14.99 5.82 -19.31
N GLY A 61 15.78 5.04 -18.57
CA GLY A 61 15.46 3.65 -18.26
C GLY A 61 14.16 3.51 -17.46
N LEU A 62 13.96 4.36 -16.45
CA LEU A 62 12.73 4.38 -15.65
C LEU A 62 11.51 4.80 -16.48
N GLN A 63 11.64 5.84 -17.32
CA GLN A 63 10.59 6.30 -18.22
C GLN A 63 10.15 5.17 -19.16
N SER A 64 11.11 4.46 -19.77
CA SER A 64 10.80 3.34 -20.64
C SER A 64 10.01 2.23 -19.94
N LEU A 65 10.30 1.97 -18.66
CA LEU A 65 9.53 1.02 -17.85
C LEU A 65 8.11 1.54 -17.58
N LEU A 66 7.95 2.83 -17.26
CA LEU A 66 6.64 3.45 -17.07
C LEU A 66 5.79 3.43 -18.35
N ASP A 67 6.41 3.66 -19.51
CA ASP A 67 5.74 3.61 -20.82
C ASP A 67 5.24 2.20 -21.16
N GLN A 68 5.94 1.18 -20.66
CA GLN A 68 5.54 -0.23 -20.76
C GLN A 68 4.52 -0.64 -19.69
N ASN A 69 4.00 0.30 -18.90
CA ASN A 69 3.11 0.06 -17.76
C ASN A 69 3.71 -0.91 -16.72
N ALA A 70 5.03 -0.90 -16.55
CA ALA A 70 5.67 -1.68 -15.51
C ALA A 70 5.21 -1.18 -14.12
N PRO A 71 4.83 -2.08 -13.18
CA PRO A 71 4.37 -1.67 -11.86
C PRO A 71 5.43 -0.88 -11.10
N VAL A 72 5.05 0.23 -10.48
CA VAL A 72 5.95 1.05 -9.65
C VAL A 72 6.48 0.24 -8.46
N GLU A 73 5.66 -0.65 -7.90
CA GLU A 73 6.03 -1.59 -6.84
C GLU A 73 7.21 -2.47 -7.25
N ALA A 74 7.34 -2.84 -8.53
CA ALA A 74 8.47 -3.63 -9.01
C ALA A 74 9.79 -2.82 -8.92
N MET A 75 9.72 -1.51 -9.16
CA MET A 75 10.87 -0.60 -9.08
C MET A 75 11.30 -0.38 -7.64
N TYR A 76 10.34 -0.13 -6.75
CA TYR A 76 10.58 -0.06 -5.31
C TYR A 76 11.11 -1.38 -4.75
N THR A 77 10.59 -2.52 -5.20
CA THR A 77 11.11 -3.83 -4.79
C THR A 77 12.55 -4.02 -5.25
N LEU A 78 12.85 -3.69 -6.51
CA LEU A 78 14.20 -3.83 -7.07
C LEU A 78 15.23 -2.95 -6.34
N ILE A 79 14.92 -1.68 -6.11
CA ILE A 79 15.86 -0.78 -5.43
C ILE A 79 16.12 -1.24 -3.99
N MET A 80 15.12 -1.81 -3.31
CA MET A 80 15.27 -2.33 -1.95
C MET A 80 16.12 -3.60 -1.86
N HIS A 81 16.37 -4.28 -2.98
CA HIS A 81 17.34 -5.36 -3.08
C HIS A 81 18.77 -4.90 -3.37
N CYS A 82 18.97 -3.61 -3.61
CA CYS A 82 20.30 -3.03 -3.77
C CYS A 82 20.93 -2.70 -2.41
N SER A 83 22.25 -2.79 -2.34
CA SER A 83 23.03 -2.25 -1.23
C SER A 83 22.99 -0.73 -1.24
N TRP A 84 23.18 -0.11 -0.09
CA TRP A 84 23.30 1.34 0.03
C TRP A 84 24.70 1.72 0.55
N PRO A 85 25.35 2.80 0.05
CA PRO A 85 24.95 3.64 -1.09
C PRO A 85 25.40 3.10 -2.45
N ASP A 86 26.18 2.03 -2.50
CA ASP A 86 26.82 1.54 -3.73
C ASP A 86 25.87 1.01 -4.82
N MET A 87 24.58 0.79 -4.49
CA MET A 87 23.57 0.23 -5.38
C MET A 87 23.95 -1.12 -6.01
N LYS A 88 24.75 -1.93 -5.31
CA LYS A 88 25.13 -3.28 -5.77
C LYS A 88 23.96 -4.23 -5.55
N ILE A 89 23.71 -5.10 -6.52
CA ILE A 89 22.72 -6.16 -6.43
C ILE A 89 23.35 -7.47 -6.92
N LYS A 90 22.98 -8.60 -6.30
CA LYS A 90 23.52 -9.92 -6.65
C LYS A 90 23.25 -10.28 -8.11
N ALA A 91 22.04 -10.01 -8.58
CA ALA A 91 21.62 -10.23 -9.95
C ALA A 91 20.52 -9.24 -10.30
N LEU A 92 20.68 -8.53 -11.41
CA LEU A 92 19.67 -7.64 -11.93
C LEU A 92 18.56 -8.47 -12.62
N PRO A 93 17.27 -8.23 -12.34
CA PRO A 93 16.19 -8.94 -13.02
C PRO A 93 16.21 -8.69 -14.54
N ARG A 94 15.79 -9.69 -15.32
CA ARG A 94 15.80 -9.61 -16.80
C ARG A 94 14.93 -8.50 -17.37
N TRP A 95 13.90 -8.08 -16.64
CA TRP A 95 13.00 -7.01 -17.05
C TRP A 95 13.59 -5.61 -16.83
N ALA A 96 14.62 -5.47 -15.99
CA ALA A 96 15.23 -4.18 -15.68
C ALA A 96 16.26 -3.79 -16.76
N PRO A 97 16.40 -2.49 -17.09
CA PRO A 97 17.38 -2.04 -18.08
C PRO A 97 18.80 -2.48 -17.70
N PRO A 98 19.65 -2.89 -18.66
CA PRO A 98 21.02 -3.31 -18.37
C PRO A 98 21.79 -2.22 -17.60
N GLY A 99 22.44 -2.61 -16.50
CA GLY A 99 23.22 -1.70 -15.67
C GLY A 99 22.40 -0.63 -14.92
N TRP A 100 21.07 -0.73 -14.88
CA TRP A 100 20.22 0.34 -14.33
C TRP A 100 20.55 0.71 -12.87
N ASN A 101 20.96 -0.26 -12.05
CA ASN A 101 21.40 0.00 -10.68
C ASN A 101 22.67 0.89 -10.61
N GLN A 102 23.58 0.77 -11.58
CA GLN A 102 24.76 1.64 -11.69
C GLN A 102 24.35 3.04 -12.15
N HIS A 103 23.44 3.13 -13.13
CA HIS A 103 22.89 4.41 -13.55
C HIS A 103 22.14 5.11 -12.40
N LEU A 104 21.42 4.38 -11.55
CA LEU A 104 20.75 4.97 -10.38
C LEU A 104 21.75 5.54 -9.36
N ARG A 105 22.89 4.88 -9.17
CA ARG A 105 23.97 5.43 -8.34
C ARG A 105 24.58 6.69 -8.96
N ASP A 106 24.89 6.63 -10.26
CA ASP A 106 25.41 7.77 -11.01
C ASP A 106 24.46 8.97 -10.91
N PHE A 107 23.15 8.74 -11.07
CA PHE A 107 22.11 9.75 -10.88
C PHE A 107 22.12 10.34 -9.46
N TYR A 108 22.26 9.49 -8.43
CA TYR A 108 22.32 9.93 -7.04
C TYR A 108 23.51 10.86 -6.77
N GLU A 109 24.67 10.52 -7.35
CA GLU A 109 25.92 11.29 -7.24
C GLU A 109 25.86 12.59 -8.05
N ASP A 110 25.48 12.53 -9.33
CA ASP A 110 25.41 13.67 -10.25
C ASP A 110 24.39 14.72 -9.80
N ALA A 111 23.19 14.30 -9.37
CA ALA A 111 22.17 15.20 -8.84
C ALA A 111 22.46 15.72 -7.41
N ASN A 112 23.56 15.27 -6.81
CA ASN A 112 23.96 15.57 -5.44
C ASN A 112 22.79 15.41 -4.45
N LEU A 113 22.10 14.27 -4.54
CA LEU A 113 20.89 14.00 -3.74
C LEU A 113 21.22 13.86 -2.25
N ALA A 114 22.44 13.42 -1.92
CA ALA A 114 22.92 13.35 -0.55
C ALA A 114 22.80 14.71 0.15
N GLN A 115 23.37 15.77 -0.45
CA GLN A 115 23.31 17.11 0.10
C GLN A 115 21.88 17.64 0.13
N TRP A 116 21.11 17.41 -0.93
CA TRP A 116 19.71 17.83 -0.99
C TRP A 116 18.87 17.25 0.16
N TRP A 117 19.07 15.97 0.49
CA TRP A 117 18.33 15.34 1.58
C TRP A 117 18.80 15.79 2.97
N GLN A 118 20.05 16.24 3.11
CA GLN A 118 20.53 16.91 4.32
C GLN A 118 19.88 18.29 4.46
N ASP A 119 19.81 19.06 3.38
CA ASP A 119 19.17 20.38 3.36
C ASP A 119 17.67 20.29 3.71
N GLU A 120 17.03 19.20 3.31
CA GLU A 120 15.61 18.91 3.55
C GLU A 120 15.37 17.95 4.74
N GLN A 121 16.38 17.68 5.58
CA GLN A 121 16.29 16.64 6.61
C GLN A 121 15.14 16.89 7.60
N LEU A 122 14.94 18.14 8.00
CA LEU A 122 13.94 18.53 9.00
C LEU A 122 12.52 18.08 8.62
N VAL A 123 12.14 18.19 7.33
CA VAL A 123 10.78 17.83 6.90
C VAL A 123 10.57 16.30 6.91
N TRP A 124 11.62 15.54 6.60
CA TRP A 124 11.59 14.08 6.65
C TRP A 124 11.59 13.55 8.08
N GLU A 125 12.39 14.15 8.97
CA GLU A 125 12.39 13.82 10.40
C GLU A 125 11.05 14.11 11.06
N ARG A 126 10.44 15.25 10.71
CA ARG A 126 9.09 15.57 11.17
C ARG A 126 8.08 14.50 10.74
N ALA A 127 8.04 14.14 9.46
CA ALA A 127 7.14 13.08 8.97
C ALA A 127 7.39 11.73 9.64
N LEU A 128 8.65 11.40 9.93
CA LEU A 128 9.03 10.21 10.68
C LEU A 128 8.43 10.24 12.10
N THR A 129 8.61 11.34 12.84
CA THR A 129 8.08 11.49 14.19
C THR A 129 6.55 11.45 14.22
N GLU A 130 5.88 12.13 13.29
CA GLU A 130 4.42 12.10 13.16
C GLU A 130 3.92 10.67 12.94
N CYS A 131 4.58 9.89 12.08
CA CYS A 131 4.21 8.50 11.85
C CYS A 131 4.52 7.60 13.04
N GLN A 132 5.62 7.81 13.76
CA GLN A 132 5.95 7.06 14.97
C GLN A 132 4.87 7.23 16.05
N GLN A 133 4.35 8.44 16.22
CA GLN A 133 3.24 8.72 17.13
C GLN A 133 1.97 7.98 16.70
N VAL A 134 1.65 8.02 15.41
CA VAL A 134 0.48 7.34 14.86
C VAL A 134 0.56 5.82 15.12
N PHE A 135 1.71 5.18 14.91
CA PHE A 135 1.84 3.73 15.04
C PHE A 135 2.18 3.21 16.45
N GLU A 136 2.13 4.06 17.49
CA GLU A 136 2.53 3.66 18.85
C GLU A 136 1.63 2.55 19.45
N THR A 137 0.33 2.57 19.14
CA THR A 137 -0.69 1.71 19.78
C THR A 137 -1.39 0.77 18.80
N VAL A 138 -0.80 0.48 17.65
CA VAL A 138 -1.44 -0.40 16.65
C VAL A 138 -1.30 -1.88 16.98
N HIS A 139 -2.33 -2.65 16.60
CA HIS A 139 -2.48 -4.08 16.89
C HIS A 139 -2.69 -4.93 15.63
N PHE A 140 -2.03 -4.58 14.52
CA PHE A 140 -2.21 -5.26 13.23
C PHE A 140 -1.88 -6.75 13.26
N THR A 141 -0.85 -7.17 14.00
CA THR A 141 -0.42 -8.57 14.04
C THR A 141 -1.49 -9.44 14.69
N GLU A 142 -2.03 -8.98 15.82
CA GLU A 142 -3.11 -9.66 16.53
C GLU A 142 -4.37 -9.71 15.67
N PHE A 143 -4.76 -8.57 15.10
CA PHE A 143 -5.95 -8.44 14.27
C PHE A 143 -5.91 -9.33 13.01
N LEU A 144 -4.77 -9.42 12.32
CA LEU A 144 -4.66 -10.18 11.07
C LEU A 144 -4.51 -11.69 11.27
N ARG A 145 -4.06 -12.13 12.46
CA ARG A 145 -3.77 -13.55 12.75
C ARG A 145 -4.92 -14.51 12.45
N PRO A 146 -6.19 -14.22 12.79
CA PRO A 146 -7.31 -15.11 12.46
C PRO A 146 -7.49 -15.34 10.96
N PHE A 147 -7.00 -14.44 10.10
CA PHE A 147 -7.18 -14.54 8.65
C PHE A 147 -6.01 -15.24 7.95
N VAL A 148 -4.78 -14.97 8.38
CA VAL A 148 -3.57 -15.43 7.66
C VAL A 148 -2.70 -16.37 8.48
N GLY A 149 -3.06 -16.64 9.73
CA GLY A 149 -2.28 -17.46 10.66
C GLY A 149 -1.11 -16.69 11.26
N ASP A 150 -0.07 -17.40 11.66
CA ASP A 150 1.13 -16.81 12.26
C ASP A 150 1.88 -15.93 11.25
N ILE A 151 2.06 -14.66 11.62
CA ILE A 151 2.76 -13.67 10.82
C ILE A 151 4.22 -13.64 11.28
N LYS A 152 5.14 -13.97 10.38
CA LYS A 152 6.60 -14.01 10.68
C LYS A 152 7.32 -12.76 10.20
N GLU A 153 6.68 -12.01 9.30
CA GLU A 153 7.20 -10.79 8.74
C GLU A 153 7.07 -9.62 9.72
N ARG A 154 8.04 -8.71 9.71
CA ARG A 154 7.95 -7.43 10.41
C ARG A 154 7.22 -6.42 9.54
N PHE A 155 6.31 -5.65 10.13
CA PHE A 155 5.67 -4.54 9.44
C PHE A 155 6.55 -3.29 9.51
N VAL A 156 6.76 -2.67 8.35
CA VAL A 156 7.58 -1.47 8.21
C VAL A 156 6.78 -0.39 7.51
N PHE A 157 6.55 0.73 8.20
CA PHE A 157 5.95 1.90 7.59
C PHE A 157 7.04 2.90 7.20
N SER A 158 7.01 3.37 5.96
CA SER A 158 7.90 4.42 5.47
C SER A 158 7.07 5.60 4.98
N PRO A 159 7.10 6.76 5.66
CA PRO A 159 6.49 7.95 5.08
C PRO A 159 7.20 8.32 3.78
N ASN A 160 6.46 8.83 2.80
CA ASN A 160 6.97 9.27 1.52
C ASN A 160 6.48 10.68 1.20
N LEU A 161 7.38 11.68 1.28
CA LEU A 161 7.05 13.07 0.99
C LEU A 161 7.24 13.45 -0.50
N ALA A 162 7.64 12.48 -1.32
CA ALA A 162 7.87 12.61 -2.75
C ALA A 162 6.91 11.68 -3.52
N TYR A 163 7.28 11.21 -4.72
CA TYR A 163 6.41 10.38 -5.56
C TYR A 163 6.50 8.90 -5.16
N PRO A 164 5.44 8.09 -5.31
CA PRO A 164 4.07 8.48 -5.65
C PRO A 164 3.39 9.33 -4.57
N THR A 165 2.62 10.34 -5.00
CA THR A 165 1.85 11.23 -4.11
C THR A 165 0.37 10.86 -4.04
N ASP A 166 -0.11 10.03 -4.98
CA ASP A 166 -1.52 9.73 -5.19
C ASP A 166 -1.98 8.38 -4.59
N HIS A 167 -1.03 7.50 -4.25
CA HIS A 167 -1.31 6.17 -3.71
C HIS A 167 -0.13 5.60 -2.91
N GLU A 168 -0.41 4.55 -2.15
CA GLU A 168 0.56 3.82 -1.34
C GLU A 168 1.22 2.68 -2.12
N ILE A 169 2.47 2.37 -1.79
CA ILE A 169 3.23 1.26 -2.36
C ILE A 169 3.44 0.18 -1.29
N GLY A 170 2.97 -1.04 -1.58
CA GLY A 170 3.16 -2.22 -0.73
C GLY A 170 4.16 -3.19 -1.34
N ILE A 171 5.28 -3.45 -0.66
CA ILE A 171 6.32 -4.39 -1.12
C ILE A 171 6.76 -5.35 -0.02
N ARG A 172 7.29 -6.51 -0.42
CA ARG A 172 7.90 -7.50 0.48
C ARG A 172 9.39 -7.59 0.20
N VAL A 173 10.21 -7.43 1.23
CA VAL A 173 11.68 -7.49 1.13
C VAL A 173 12.22 -8.35 2.27
N GLY A 174 12.72 -9.55 1.94
CA GLY A 174 13.13 -10.51 2.97
C GLY A 174 11.96 -10.88 3.90
N GLN A 175 12.14 -10.66 5.21
CA GLN A 175 11.11 -10.87 6.24
C GLN A 175 10.40 -9.56 6.64
N GLU A 176 10.37 -8.57 5.76
CA GLU A 176 9.73 -7.28 6.03
C GLU A 176 8.64 -6.99 4.98
N LEU A 177 7.50 -6.50 5.45
CA LEU A 177 6.44 -5.93 4.61
C LEU A 177 6.49 -4.42 4.77
N PHE A 178 6.69 -3.71 3.65
CA PHE A 178 6.73 -2.26 3.65
C PHE A 178 5.39 -1.69 3.17
N ALA A 179 4.91 -0.68 3.90
CA ALA A 179 3.91 0.27 3.44
C ALA A 179 4.60 1.63 3.25
N ILE A 180 4.81 2.01 1.99
CA ILE A 180 5.42 3.28 1.60
C ILE A 180 4.28 4.21 1.23
N THR A 181 4.02 5.20 2.07
CA THR A 181 2.72 5.91 2.06
C THR A 181 2.95 7.41 1.92
N PRO A 182 2.27 8.10 1.00
CA PRO A 182 2.25 9.56 0.98
C PRO A 182 1.37 10.14 2.11
N PRO A 183 1.59 11.41 2.49
CA PRO A 183 0.74 12.06 3.49
C PRO A 183 -0.73 12.12 3.03
N PRO A 184 -1.69 12.22 3.97
CA PRO A 184 -3.10 12.34 3.64
C PRO A 184 -3.36 13.54 2.71
N LEU A 185 -4.06 13.29 1.61
CA LEU A 185 -4.38 14.36 0.67
C LEU A 185 -5.36 15.36 1.29
N ALA A 186 -5.08 16.64 1.15
CA ALA A 186 -5.99 17.70 1.54
C ALA A 186 -7.01 18.02 0.45
N TRP A 187 -8.02 18.81 0.81
CA TRP A 187 -9.10 19.19 -0.09
C TRP A 187 -8.61 20.23 -1.11
N GLY A 188 -8.94 19.98 -2.38
CA GLY A 188 -8.59 20.86 -3.50
C GLY A 188 -7.08 20.90 -3.77
N ASP A 189 -6.55 22.11 -3.93
CA ASP A 189 -5.14 22.35 -4.22
C ASP A 189 -4.29 22.61 -2.95
N SER A 190 -4.88 22.41 -1.76
CA SER A 190 -4.19 22.55 -0.47
C SER A 190 -3.05 21.52 -0.34
N PRO A 191 -1.94 21.87 0.33
CA PRO A 191 -0.88 20.89 0.59
C PRO A 191 -1.43 19.72 1.44
N PRO A 192 -0.87 18.50 1.29
CA PRO A 192 -1.26 17.36 2.10
C PRO A 192 -1.21 17.66 3.60
N TRP A 193 -2.09 17.01 4.36
CA TRP A 193 -2.10 17.09 5.81
C TRP A 193 -0.86 16.41 6.42
N PRO A 194 -0.41 16.84 7.61
CA PRO A 194 0.52 16.07 8.43
C PRO A 194 0.01 14.64 8.69
N TYR A 195 0.91 13.69 8.96
CA TYR A 195 0.51 12.29 9.20
C TYR A 195 -0.25 12.11 10.51
N ASN A 196 0.00 12.98 11.49
CA ASN A 196 -0.62 12.98 12.81
C ASN A 196 -1.75 14.02 12.94
N GLU A 197 -2.24 14.57 11.83
CA GLU A 197 -3.42 15.42 11.83
C GLU A 197 -4.59 14.66 12.47
N GLU A 198 -5.19 15.20 13.53
CA GLU A 198 -6.17 14.49 14.37
C GLU A 198 -7.34 13.95 13.55
N THR A 199 -7.78 14.73 12.56
CA THR A 199 -8.90 14.37 11.67
C THR A 199 -8.52 13.38 10.56
N MET A 200 -7.24 13.06 10.41
CA MET A 200 -6.70 12.21 9.35
C MET A 200 -5.80 11.09 9.88
N VAL A 201 -5.69 10.91 11.20
CA VAL A 201 -4.84 9.88 11.83
C VAL A 201 -5.14 8.47 11.30
N THR A 202 -6.41 8.19 10.98
CA THR A 202 -6.84 6.90 10.44
C THR A 202 -6.37 6.65 9.00
N HIS A 203 -5.95 7.69 8.24
CA HIS A 203 -5.36 7.53 6.90
C HIS A 203 -4.17 6.59 6.92
N SER A 204 -3.21 6.81 7.83
CA SER A 204 -2.00 6.00 7.93
C SER A 204 -2.32 4.55 8.32
N TYR A 205 -3.30 4.33 9.21
CA TYR A 205 -3.75 2.99 9.56
C TYR A 205 -4.33 2.26 8.35
N ARG A 206 -5.24 2.93 7.64
CA ARG A 206 -5.89 2.40 6.44
C ARG A 206 -4.87 2.05 5.37
N ALA A 207 -3.95 2.96 5.09
CA ALA A 207 -2.85 2.78 4.15
C ALA A 207 -1.99 1.57 4.50
N ALA A 208 -1.49 1.51 5.73
CA ALA A 208 -0.61 0.45 6.19
C ALA A 208 -1.30 -0.92 6.19
N LEU A 209 -2.48 -1.02 6.81
CA LEU A 209 -3.25 -2.24 6.89
C LEU A 209 -3.68 -2.74 5.51
N THR A 210 -3.96 -1.81 4.59
CA THR A 210 -4.25 -2.16 3.19
C THR A 210 -3.08 -2.91 2.55
N GLN A 211 -1.86 -2.36 2.68
CA GLN A 211 -0.68 -2.95 2.06
C GLN A 211 -0.25 -4.26 2.75
N TYR A 212 -0.21 -4.30 4.09
CA TYR A 212 0.15 -5.51 4.82
C TYR A 212 -0.87 -6.63 4.60
N GLY A 213 -2.17 -6.31 4.75
CA GLY A 213 -3.26 -7.27 4.54
C GLY A 213 -3.26 -7.84 3.12
N ARG A 214 -3.04 -7.00 2.10
CA ARG A 214 -2.91 -7.44 0.70
C ARG A 214 -1.73 -8.41 0.52
N LEU A 215 -0.54 -8.03 0.98
CA LEU A 215 0.68 -8.84 0.80
C LEU A 215 0.61 -10.18 1.54
N LEU A 216 0.02 -10.19 2.74
CA LEU A 216 -0.19 -11.40 3.53
C LEU A 216 -1.25 -12.30 2.89
N LEU A 217 -2.39 -11.72 2.48
CA LEU A 217 -3.47 -12.51 1.90
C LEU A 217 -3.06 -13.14 0.56
N ILE A 218 -2.35 -12.42 -0.31
CA ILE A 218 -1.85 -12.99 -1.57
C ILE A 218 -0.93 -14.20 -1.28
N ALA A 219 -0.03 -14.09 -0.30
CA ALA A 219 0.84 -15.20 0.08
C ALA A 219 0.02 -16.37 0.66
N TYR A 220 -0.97 -16.08 1.50
CA TYR A 220 -1.86 -17.06 2.10
C TYR A 220 -2.67 -17.83 1.05
N LEU A 221 -3.26 -17.15 0.07
CA LEU A 221 -4.01 -17.77 -1.01
C LEU A 221 -3.11 -18.66 -1.88
N LYS A 222 -1.90 -18.19 -2.21
CA LYS A 222 -0.91 -19.00 -2.95
C LYS A 222 -0.50 -20.26 -2.21
N ALA A 223 -0.30 -20.18 -0.89
CA ALA A 223 -0.01 -21.36 -0.07
C ALA A 223 -1.17 -22.37 -0.02
N ASN A 224 -2.38 -21.93 -0.37
CA ASN A 224 -3.60 -22.73 -0.39
C ASN A 224 -4.19 -22.91 -1.80
N ALA A 225 -3.34 -22.84 -2.84
CA ALA A 225 -3.76 -22.74 -4.24
C ALA A 225 -4.78 -23.81 -4.68
N THR A 226 -4.66 -25.06 -4.22
CA THR A 226 -5.61 -26.13 -4.55
C THR A 226 -7.04 -25.82 -4.09
N LYS A 227 -7.20 -25.41 -2.82
CA LYS A 227 -8.52 -25.01 -2.28
C LYS A 227 -9.04 -23.74 -2.96
N VAL A 228 -8.15 -22.78 -3.24
CA VAL A 228 -8.52 -21.53 -3.93
C VAL A 228 -9.02 -21.82 -5.35
N ALA A 229 -8.37 -22.73 -6.09
CA ALA A 229 -8.78 -23.13 -7.43
C ALA A 229 -10.21 -23.70 -7.45
N GLU A 230 -10.57 -24.54 -6.48
CA GLU A 230 -11.94 -25.08 -6.34
C GLU A 230 -12.97 -23.99 -6.05
N VAL A 231 -12.66 -23.06 -5.14
CA VAL A 231 -13.57 -21.98 -4.76
C VAL A 231 -13.74 -20.95 -5.89
N SER A 232 -12.68 -20.69 -6.66
CA SER A 232 -12.68 -19.72 -7.74
C SER A 232 -13.64 -20.05 -8.89
N GLN A 233 -14.09 -21.31 -9.00
CA GLN A 233 -15.15 -21.73 -9.92
C GLN A 233 -16.51 -21.07 -9.62
N LYS A 234 -16.69 -20.55 -8.40
CA LYS A 234 -17.89 -19.84 -7.98
C LYS A 234 -17.63 -18.34 -8.03
N GLU A 235 -18.32 -17.66 -8.94
CA GLU A 235 -18.23 -16.22 -9.06
C GLU A 235 -18.63 -15.48 -7.77
N LEU A 236 -17.87 -14.43 -7.47
CA LEU A 236 -18.19 -13.46 -6.45
C LEU A 236 -19.37 -12.56 -6.90
N PRO A 237 -20.32 -12.24 -6.01
CA PRO A 237 -21.51 -11.46 -6.34
C PRO A 237 -21.26 -9.93 -6.45
N VAL A 238 -20.17 -9.55 -7.10
CA VAL A 238 -19.75 -8.16 -7.35
C VAL A 238 -20.40 -7.58 -8.62
N SER A 239 -20.31 -6.26 -8.82
CA SER A 239 -20.81 -5.60 -10.04
C SER A 239 -19.90 -5.85 -11.24
N ASP A 240 -20.41 -5.68 -12.46
CA ASP A 240 -19.61 -5.82 -13.68
C ASP A 240 -18.50 -4.78 -13.76
N GLN A 241 -18.75 -3.55 -13.27
CA GLN A 241 -17.72 -2.52 -13.13
C GLN A 241 -16.57 -2.99 -12.22
N PHE A 242 -16.89 -3.65 -11.10
CA PHE A 242 -15.87 -4.18 -10.20
C PHE A 242 -15.12 -5.36 -10.82
N LYS A 243 -15.79 -6.24 -11.57
CA LYS A 243 -15.14 -7.31 -12.34
C LYS A 243 -14.21 -6.76 -13.42
N ALA A 244 -14.58 -5.67 -14.08
CA ALA A 244 -13.72 -5.03 -15.08
C ALA A 244 -12.47 -4.41 -14.46
N ALA A 245 -12.60 -3.78 -13.29
CA ALA A 245 -11.47 -3.23 -12.54
C ALA A 245 -10.57 -4.31 -11.92
N HIS A 246 -11.15 -5.46 -11.55
CA HIS A 246 -10.48 -6.59 -10.92
C HIS A 246 -10.76 -7.89 -11.70
N PRO A 247 -10.00 -8.19 -12.77
CA PRO A 247 -10.37 -9.23 -13.73
C PRO A 247 -10.32 -10.66 -13.19
N SER A 248 -9.52 -10.93 -12.16
CA SER A 248 -9.37 -12.27 -11.59
C SER A 248 -10.16 -12.44 -10.30
N TRP A 249 -10.58 -13.67 -10.00
CA TRP A 249 -11.26 -13.99 -8.74
C TRP A 249 -10.40 -13.62 -7.53
N GLU A 250 -9.10 -13.91 -7.59
CA GLU A 250 -8.15 -13.58 -6.52
C GLU A 250 -8.05 -12.07 -6.29
N ASP A 251 -7.94 -11.27 -7.35
CA ASP A 251 -7.86 -9.82 -7.24
C ASP A 251 -9.15 -9.21 -6.69
N GLN A 252 -10.31 -9.74 -7.12
CA GLN A 252 -11.61 -9.35 -6.56
C GLN A 252 -11.69 -9.67 -5.07
N PHE A 253 -11.33 -10.90 -4.68
CA PHE A 253 -11.40 -11.35 -3.29
C PHE A 253 -10.44 -10.57 -2.39
N VAL A 254 -9.20 -10.37 -2.83
CA VAL A 254 -8.19 -9.60 -2.08
C VAL A 254 -8.65 -8.16 -1.89
N THR A 255 -9.17 -7.52 -2.93
CA THR A 255 -9.66 -6.14 -2.84
C THR A 255 -10.82 -6.02 -1.85
N LEU A 256 -11.79 -6.94 -1.90
CA LEU A 256 -12.90 -6.98 -0.95
C LEU A 256 -12.44 -7.24 0.49
N PHE A 257 -11.57 -8.23 0.67
CA PHE A 257 -11.04 -8.61 1.98
C PHE A 257 -10.33 -7.43 2.62
N VAL A 258 -9.39 -6.81 1.91
CA VAL A 258 -8.56 -5.74 2.46
C VAL A 258 -9.43 -4.55 2.85
N ALA A 259 -10.39 -4.17 1.99
CA ALA A 259 -11.32 -3.11 2.33
C ALA A 259 -12.15 -3.44 3.59
N ALA A 260 -12.66 -4.66 3.71
CA ALA A 260 -13.43 -5.08 4.88
C ALA A 260 -12.58 -5.24 6.15
N ALA A 261 -11.33 -5.70 6.02
CA ALA A 261 -10.39 -5.81 7.13
C ALA A 261 -10.06 -4.43 7.71
N VAL A 262 -9.89 -3.41 6.86
CA VAL A 262 -9.72 -2.02 7.32
C VAL A 262 -10.94 -1.55 8.09
N ALA A 263 -12.16 -1.78 7.59
CA ALA A 263 -13.38 -1.38 8.29
C ALA A 263 -13.52 -2.06 9.66
N LEU A 264 -13.26 -3.38 9.73
CA LEU A 264 -13.30 -4.15 10.98
C LEU A 264 -12.25 -3.65 11.98
N TYR A 265 -11.02 -3.39 11.53
CA TYR A 265 -9.97 -2.86 12.40
C TYR A 265 -10.35 -1.50 12.97
N LEU A 266 -10.88 -0.59 12.13
CA LEU A 266 -11.34 0.71 12.61
C LEU A 266 -12.48 0.58 13.62
N GLU A 267 -13.41 -0.34 13.41
CA GLU A 267 -14.53 -0.58 14.33
C GLU A 267 -14.04 -1.07 15.70
N GLU A 268 -13.09 -2.01 15.71
CA GLU A 268 -12.59 -2.67 16.91
C GLU A 268 -11.57 -1.83 17.69
N TYR A 269 -10.64 -1.17 16.99
CA TYR A 269 -9.48 -0.50 17.61
C TYR A 269 -9.54 1.02 17.58
N VAL A 270 -10.50 1.63 16.86
CA VAL A 270 -10.63 3.09 16.77
C VAL A 270 -12.02 3.57 17.21
N SER A 271 -13.03 3.40 16.36
CA SER A 271 -14.44 3.58 16.70
C SER A 271 -15.36 3.09 15.58
N GLU A 272 -16.59 2.76 15.95
CA GLU A 272 -17.67 2.45 14.99
C GLU A 272 -17.92 3.63 14.01
N ALA A 273 -17.75 4.87 14.46
CA ALA A 273 -17.94 6.07 13.64
C ALA A 273 -16.90 6.14 12.51
N GLU A 274 -15.63 5.86 12.82
CA GLU A 274 -14.54 5.82 11.82
C GLU A 274 -14.74 4.70 10.80
N ALA A 275 -15.18 3.51 11.24
CA ALA A 275 -15.50 2.40 10.34
C ALA A 275 -16.63 2.77 9.36
N LYS A 276 -17.70 3.41 9.86
CA LYS A 276 -18.82 3.90 9.04
C LYS A 276 -18.39 5.00 8.06
N ALA A 277 -17.57 5.95 8.52
CA ALA A 277 -17.03 7.02 7.68
C ALA A 277 -16.15 6.45 6.54
N TYR A 278 -15.29 5.49 6.87
CA TYR A 278 -14.47 4.78 5.90
C TYR A 278 -15.31 4.02 4.85
N MET A 279 -16.32 3.25 5.28
CA MET A 279 -17.20 2.54 4.34
C MET A 279 -17.95 3.50 3.42
N LEU A 280 -18.39 4.66 3.93
CA LEU A 280 -19.02 5.70 3.11
C LEU A 280 -18.03 6.28 2.09
N LEU A 281 -16.77 6.49 2.48
CA LEU A 281 -15.71 6.96 1.59
C LEU A 281 -15.42 5.95 0.48
N GLU A 282 -15.22 4.67 0.79
CA GLU A 282 -14.97 3.62 -0.22
C GLU A 282 -16.16 3.48 -1.18
N ARG A 283 -17.39 3.62 -0.69
CA ARG A 283 -18.60 3.67 -1.54
C ARG A 283 -18.57 4.84 -2.51
N LYS A 284 -18.24 6.05 -2.04
CA LYS A 284 -18.24 7.27 -2.87
C LYS A 284 -17.06 7.33 -3.85
N ALA A 285 -15.86 6.98 -3.39
CA ALA A 285 -14.63 7.12 -4.15
C ALA A 285 -14.39 5.97 -5.13
N ARG A 286 -14.77 4.74 -4.75
CA ARG A 286 -14.48 3.51 -5.53
C ARG A 286 -15.72 2.73 -5.93
N GLY A 287 -16.93 3.23 -5.65
CA GLY A 287 -18.18 2.56 -5.99
C GLY A 287 -18.40 1.26 -5.22
N MET A 288 -17.71 1.03 -4.09
CA MET A 288 -17.69 -0.25 -3.37
C MET A 288 -18.95 -0.45 -2.51
N THR A 289 -20.12 -0.51 -3.14
CA THR A 289 -21.43 -0.66 -2.46
C THR A 289 -21.59 -1.98 -1.70
N ILE A 290 -20.82 -3.00 -2.05
CA ILE A 290 -20.84 -4.33 -1.43
C ILE A 290 -20.05 -4.42 -0.12
N LEU A 291 -19.30 -3.36 0.23
CA LEU A 291 -18.41 -3.37 1.38
C LEU A 291 -19.10 -3.67 2.72
N PRO A 292 -20.26 -3.05 3.09
CA PRO A 292 -20.92 -3.38 4.35
C PRO A 292 -21.30 -4.86 4.47
N GLY A 293 -21.78 -5.45 3.37
CA GLY A 293 -22.08 -6.89 3.33
C GLY A 293 -20.82 -7.75 3.46
N THR A 294 -19.69 -7.30 2.92
CA THR A 294 -18.39 -7.97 3.05
C THR A 294 -17.90 -7.93 4.50
N VAL A 295 -18.02 -6.77 5.17
CA VAL A 295 -17.71 -6.59 6.59
C VAL A 295 -18.52 -7.56 7.45
N SER A 296 -19.84 -7.61 7.27
CA SER A 296 -20.69 -8.54 8.04
C SER A 296 -20.32 -10.01 7.83
N VAL A 297 -19.93 -10.41 6.62
CA VAL A 297 -19.51 -11.78 6.32
C VAL A 297 -18.18 -12.12 7.00
N LEU A 298 -17.20 -11.21 7.00
CA LEU A 298 -15.93 -11.42 7.70
C LEU A 298 -16.10 -11.37 9.23
N GLN A 299 -16.95 -10.49 9.75
CA GLN A 299 -17.28 -10.44 11.17
C GLN A 299 -17.90 -11.77 11.64
N ARG A 300 -18.79 -12.35 10.82
CA ARG A 300 -19.34 -13.68 11.08
C ARG A 300 -18.26 -14.77 11.04
N TYR A 301 -17.32 -14.70 10.11
CA TYR A 301 -16.17 -15.60 10.11
C TYR A 301 -15.42 -15.53 11.44
N LEU A 302 -15.08 -14.32 11.92
CA LEU A 302 -14.38 -14.12 13.19
C LEU A 302 -15.15 -14.71 14.39
N GLN A 303 -16.48 -14.59 14.42
CA GLN A 303 -17.33 -15.19 15.47
C GLN A 303 -17.36 -16.73 15.44
N GLU A 304 -17.23 -17.32 14.24
CA GLU A 304 -17.22 -18.76 13.97
C GLU A 304 -15.78 -19.36 13.95
N TYR A 305 -14.73 -18.53 13.99
CA TYR A 305 -13.32 -18.94 13.97
C TYR A 305 -12.94 -19.71 15.24
N GLY A 306 -12.17 -20.79 15.08
CA GLY A 306 -11.81 -21.72 16.16
C GLY A 306 -12.95 -22.64 16.62
N LYS A 307 -14.20 -22.37 16.20
CA LYS A 307 -15.38 -23.20 16.51
C LYS A 307 -15.79 -24.06 15.32
N LYS A 308 -16.07 -23.41 14.20
CA LYS A 308 -16.57 -24.04 12.97
C LYS A 308 -15.54 -24.03 11.84
N TYR A 309 -14.75 -22.95 11.73
CA TYR A 309 -13.65 -22.87 10.79
C TYR A 309 -12.34 -22.88 11.56
N GLN A 310 -11.44 -23.79 11.20
CA GLN A 310 -10.10 -23.87 11.81
C GLN A 310 -9.15 -22.85 11.18
N SER A 311 -9.42 -22.45 9.94
CA SER A 311 -8.62 -21.48 9.19
C SER A 311 -9.48 -20.70 8.19
N PHE A 312 -8.95 -19.60 7.67
CA PHE A 312 -9.68 -18.75 6.74
C PHE A 312 -9.97 -19.45 5.41
N VAL A 313 -9.08 -20.34 4.95
CA VAL A 313 -9.30 -21.12 3.73
C VAL A 313 -10.52 -22.05 3.85
N ASP A 314 -10.87 -22.51 5.05
CA ASP A 314 -12.06 -23.35 5.28
C ASP A 314 -13.37 -22.54 5.14
N PHE A 315 -13.28 -21.22 5.25
CA PHE A 315 -14.41 -20.31 5.09
C PHE A 315 -14.63 -19.87 3.64
N LEU A 316 -13.59 -19.86 2.80
CA LEU A 316 -13.68 -19.40 1.41
C LEU A 316 -14.82 -20.05 0.60
N PRO A 317 -15.11 -21.38 0.71
CA PRO A 317 -16.19 -22.01 -0.05
C PRO A 317 -17.58 -21.45 0.25
N VAL A 318 -17.80 -20.90 1.44
CA VAL A 318 -19.11 -20.35 1.86
C VAL A 318 -19.21 -18.84 1.64
N PHE A 319 -18.07 -18.14 1.50
CA PHE A 319 -18.01 -16.69 1.35
C PHE A 319 -18.91 -16.15 0.21
N PRO A 320 -18.88 -16.66 -1.05
CA PRO A 320 -19.73 -16.12 -2.11
C PRO A 320 -21.23 -16.24 -1.81
N LYS A 321 -21.64 -17.34 -1.18
CA LYS A 321 -23.05 -17.58 -0.81
C LYS A 321 -23.48 -16.60 0.29
N GLN A 322 -22.67 -16.43 1.33
CA GLN A 322 -22.99 -15.51 2.41
C GLN A 322 -23.02 -14.06 1.92
N LEU A 323 -22.09 -13.68 1.04
CA LEU A 323 -22.06 -12.33 0.47
C LEU A 323 -23.29 -12.01 -0.38
N ARG A 324 -23.83 -12.99 -1.13
CA ARG A 324 -25.12 -12.83 -1.85
C ARG A 324 -26.27 -12.56 -0.90
N VAL A 325 -26.32 -13.25 0.24
CA VAL A 325 -27.37 -13.05 1.25
C VAL A 325 -27.23 -11.68 1.89
N ALA A 326 -26.03 -11.30 2.32
CA ALA A 326 -25.76 -9.99 2.90
C ALA A 326 -26.13 -8.84 1.94
N LYS A 327 -25.77 -8.97 0.66
CA LYS A 327 -26.14 -8.00 -0.39
C LYS A 327 -27.65 -7.80 -0.49
N ARG A 328 -28.46 -8.87 -0.37
CA ARG A 328 -29.93 -8.76 -0.40
C ARG A 328 -30.49 -8.03 0.81
N ILE A 329 -29.93 -8.27 2.00
CA ILE A 329 -30.38 -7.64 3.25
C ILE A 329 -30.08 -6.14 3.24
N VAL A 330 -28.95 -5.71 2.68
CA VAL A 330 -28.57 -4.28 2.60
C VAL A 330 -29.39 -3.50 1.55
N MET A 331 -30.02 -4.19 0.59
CA MET A 331 -30.88 -3.57 -0.44
C MET A 331 -32.36 -3.51 -0.07
N LEU A 332 -32.77 -4.20 1.00
CA LEU A 332 -34.10 -4.10 1.63
C LEU A 332 -34.05 -3.00 2.68
#